data_AF-A0A0D7NYE9-F1
#
_entry.id   AF-A0A0D7NYE9-F1
#
_cell.length_a   1.000
_cell.length_b   1.000
_cell.length_c   1.000
_cell.angle_alpha   90.00
_cell.angle_beta   90.00
_cell.angle_gamma   90.00
#
_symmetry.space_group_name_H-M   'P 1'
#
loop_
_entity.id
_entity.type
_entity.pdbx_description
1 polymer ?
#
loop_
_entity_poly.entity_id
_entity_poly.type
_entity_poly.pdbx_seq_one_letter_code
_entity_poly.pdbx_strand_id
1 'polypeptide(L)' 'MTRAALSPAVLLLADVAHASQGPGGGMGTASQLTQLLMAVIVYGTSGMVIAAGLIGAARGR' A
#
# COMPACT_ATOMS: atom_id res chain seq x y z
N MET A 1 -18.37 -3.83 11.16
CA MET A 1 -17.45 -2.95 10.41
C MET A 1 -16.47 -2.33 11.38
N THR A 2 -15.28 -2.91 11.55
CA THR A 2 -14.28 -2.45 12.51
C THR A 2 -13.56 -1.21 11.95
N ARG A 3 -13.74 -0.04 12.56
CA ARG A 3 -13.02 1.18 12.16
C ARG A 3 -11.62 1.12 12.77
N ALA A 4 -10.60 0.85 11.97
CA ALA A 4 -9.23 1.02 12.40
C ALA A 4 -8.96 2.53 12.58
N ALA A 5 -8.49 2.93 13.77
CA ALA A 5 -8.05 4.30 14.01
C ALA A 5 -6.72 4.52 13.29
N LEU A 6 -6.75 5.19 12.15
CA LEU A 6 -5.56 5.60 11.41
C LEU A 6 -4.95 6.82 12.09
N SER A 7 -3.63 6.86 12.24
CA SER A 7 -2.96 8.04 12.79
C SER A 7 -3.14 9.25 11.84
N PRO A 8 -3.20 10.49 12.36
CA PRO A 8 -3.33 11.67 11.53
C PRO A 8 -2.18 11.83 10.53
N ALA A 9 -0.97 11.34 10.85
CA ALA A 9 0.15 11.33 9.92
C ALA A 9 -0.09 10.40 8.72
N VAL A 10 -0.78 9.26 8.94
CA VAL A 10 -1.14 8.32 7.87
C VAL A 10 -2.17 8.93 6.92
N LEU A 11 -3.13 9.71 7.45
CA LEU A 11 -4.12 10.41 6.64
C LEU A 11 -3.49 11.49 5.75
N LEU A 12 -2.54 12.28 6.29
CA LEU A 12 -1.80 13.28 5.52
C LEU A 12 -0.96 12.64 4.41
N LEU A 13 -0.30 11.52 4.71
CA LEU A 13 0.52 10.82 3.72
C LEU A 13 -0.32 10.20 2.60
N ALA A 14 -1.52 9.71 2.92
CA ALA A 14 -2.46 9.19 1.94
C ALA A 14 -2.95 10.29 0.98
N ASP A 15 -3.24 11.48 1.49
CA ASP A 15 -3.67 12.63 0.69
C ASP A 15 -2.59 13.09 -0.30
N VAL A 16 -1.34 13.22 0.19
CA VAL A 16 -0.18 13.58 -0.65
C VAL A 16 0.09 12.52 -1.72
N ALA A 17 -0.03 11.24 -1.38
CA ALA A 17 0.12 10.15 -2.33
C ALA A 17 -0.96 10.17 -3.41
N HIS A 18 -2.19 10.54 -3.05
CA HIS A 18 -3.30 10.67 -3.99
C HIS A 18 -3.13 11.87 -4.91
N ALA A 19 -2.73 13.02 -4.37
CA ALA A 19 -2.45 14.24 -5.15
C ALA A 19 -1.26 14.07 -6.12
N SER A 20 -0.36 13.13 -5.81
CA SER A 20 0.83 12.84 -6.63
C SER A 20 0.55 11.84 -7.77
N GLN A 21 -0.67 11.28 -7.89
CA GLN A 21 -1.02 10.44 -9.02
C GLN A 21 -1.21 11.31 -10.26
N GLY A 22 -0.21 11.33 -11.15
CA GLY A 22 -0.32 11.95 -12.47
C GLY A 22 -1.40 11.31 -13.35
N PRO A 23 -1.51 11.70 -14.64
CA PRO A 23 -2.48 11.12 -15.56
C PRO A 23 -2.38 9.59 -15.56
N GLY A 24 -3.47 8.89 -15.25
CA GLY A 24 -3.49 7.42 -15.16
C GLY A 24 -3.99 6.82 -13.83
N GLY A 25 -4.46 7.62 -12.87
CA GLY A 25 -5.05 7.12 -11.61
C GLY A 25 -6.40 6.38 -11.75
N GLY A 26 -6.94 6.25 -12.97
CA GLY A 26 -8.16 5.51 -13.25
C GLY A 26 -7.96 3.99 -13.25
N MET A 27 -9.04 3.25 -13.03
CA MET A 27 -9.03 1.79 -13.11
C MET A 27 -8.62 1.34 -14.53
N GLY A 28 -7.62 0.46 -14.62
CA GLY A 28 -7.19 -0.09 -15.90
C GLY A 28 -8.29 -0.93 -16.56
N THR A 29 -8.20 -1.14 -17.88
CA THR A 29 -9.16 -1.93 -18.65
C THR A 29 -9.02 -3.45 -18.47
N ALA A 30 -8.06 -3.88 -17.63
CA ALA A 30 -7.84 -5.28 -17.30
C ALA A 30 -9.01 -5.87 -16.49
N SER A 31 -9.25 -7.18 -16.62
CA SER A 31 -10.27 -7.89 -15.82
C SER A 31 -10.05 -7.67 -14.32
N GLN A 32 -11.15 -7.60 -13.57
CA GLN A 32 -11.14 -7.42 -12.11
C GLN A 32 -10.32 -8.52 -11.40
N LEU A 33 -10.33 -9.76 -11.91
CA LEU A 33 -9.50 -10.85 -11.40
C LEU A 33 -8.00 -10.54 -11.57
N THR A 34 -7.61 -10.05 -12.75
CA THR A 34 -6.22 -9.69 -13.04
C THR A 34 -5.76 -8.54 -12.15
N GLN A 35 -6.62 -7.54 -11.93
CA GLN A 35 -6.32 -6.41 -11.04
C GLN A 35 -6.17 -6.87 -9.59
N LEU A 36 -7.04 -7.77 -9.11
CA LEU A 36 -6.94 -8.35 -7.77
C LEU A 36 -5.64 -9.16 -7.59
N LEU A 37 -5.31 -10.00 -8.56
CA LEU A 37 -4.08 -10.80 -8.53
C LEU A 37 -2.85 -9.90 -8.48
N MET A 38 -2.80 -8.88 -9.35
CA MET A 38 -1.70 -7.93 -9.35
C MET A 38 -1.61 -7.15 -8.04
N ALA A 39 -2.74 -6.70 -7.48
CA ALA A 39 -2.77 -6.01 -6.20
C ALA A 39 -2.22 -6.89 -5.06
N VAL A 40 -2.67 -8.14 -4.97
CA VAL A 40 -2.20 -9.08 -3.93
C VAL A 40 -0.71 -9.39 -4.10
N ILE A 41 -0.27 -9.66 -5.32
CA ILE A 41 1.14 -9.98 -5.60
C ILE A 41 2.03 -8.77 -5.28
N VAL A 42 1.72 -7.59 -5.82
CA VAL A 42 2.59 -6.41 -5.68
C VAL A 42 2.55 -5.86 -4.26
N TYR A 43 1.36 -5.55 -3.73
CA TYR A 43 1.26 -4.96 -2.39
C TYR A 43 1.55 -5.98 -1.29
N GLY A 44 1.17 -7.25 -1.48
CA GLY A 44 1.48 -8.31 -0.53
C GLY A 44 2.98 -8.57 -0.40
N THR A 45 3.68 -8.71 -1.53
CA THR A 45 5.14 -8.91 -1.50
C THR A 45 5.87 -7.69 -0.95
N SER A 46 5.47 -6.48 -1.34
CA SER A 46 6.03 -5.24 -0.81
C SER A 46 5.86 -5.15 0.71
N GLY A 47 4.67 -5.50 1.22
CA GLY A 47 4.39 -5.54 2.65
C GLY A 47 5.28 -6.53 3.40
N MET A 48 5.52 -7.72 2.84
CA MET A 48 6.44 -8.71 3.42
C MET A 48 7.88 -8.20 3.47
N VAL A 49 8.36 -7.55 2.40
CA VAL A 49 9.72 -6.97 2.35
C VAL A 49 9.88 -5.90 3.42
N ILE A 50 8.91 -4.99 3.54
CA ILE A 50 8.94 -3.93 4.56
C ILE A 50 8.92 -4.55 5.96
N ALA A 51 8.03 -5.51 6.22
CA ALA A 51 7.95 -6.19 7.52
C ALA A 51 9.26 -6.89 7.89
N ALA A 52 9.86 -7.63 6.95
CA ALA A 52 11.15 -8.29 7.15
C ALA A 52 12.26 -7.27 7.44
N GLY A 53 12.32 -6.16 6.69
CA GLY A 53 13.27 -5.07 6.92
C GLY A 53 13.12 -4.43 8.30
N LEU A 54 11.88 -4.16 8.73
CA LEU A 54 11.58 -3.62 10.06
C LEU A 54 11.95 -4.59 11.18
N ILE A 55 11.72 -5.89 11.01
CA ILE A 55 12.15 -6.93 11.97
C ILE A 55 13.68 -6.97 12.05
N GLY A 56 14.37 -6.91 10.92
CA GLY A 56 15.83 -6.85 10.86
C GLY A 56 16.38 -5.61 11.59
N ALA A 57 15.84 -4.43 11.27
CA ALA A 57 16.18 -3.17 11.94
C ALA A 57 15.78 -3.16 13.43
N ALA A 58 14.79 -3.96 13.83
CA ALA A 58 14.40 -4.13 15.23
C ALA A 58 15.37 -4.97 16.04
N ARG A 59 16.06 -5.89 15.38
CA ARG A 59 16.92 -6.88 16.00
C ARG A 59 18.41 -6.54 15.91
N GLY A 60 18.79 -5.63 15.00
CA GLY A 60 20.14 -5.08 14.86
C GLY A 60 20.41 -3.80 15.65
N ARG A 61 19.43 -3.33 16.43
CA ARG A 61 19.55 -2.28 17.46
C ARG A 61 19.52 -2.93 18.84
#